data_AF-A0A1Q9MQ83-F1
#
_entry.id   AF-A0A1Q9MQ83-F1
#
_cell.length_a   1.000
_cell.length_b   1.000
_cell.length_c   1.000
_cell.angle_alpha   90.00
_cell.angle_beta   90.00
_cell.angle_gamma   90.00
#
_symmetry.space_group_name_H-M   'P 1'
#
loop_
_entity.id
_entity.type
_entity.pdbx_description
1 polymer ?
#
loop_
_entity_poly.entity_id
_entity_poly.type
_entity_poly.pdbx_seq_one_letter_code
_entity_poly.pdbx_strand_id
1 'polypeptide(L)' 'MNAEDVVTITSRGMITIPLSLRKRFNLKPGTQIAILEDEGKLALIPLVDIEQIRETFPTLAETSTIFDKSRKEELELER' A
#
# COMPACT_ATOMS: atom_id res chain seq x y z
N MET A 1 -2.70 18.94 -4.11
CA MET A 1 -4.00 18.39 -4.54
C MET A 1 -3.72 17.11 -5.31
N ASN A 2 -4.20 15.95 -4.84
CA ASN A 2 -4.11 14.74 -5.64
C ASN A 2 -5.19 14.84 -6.72
N ALA A 3 -4.77 14.82 -7.99
CA ALA A 3 -5.70 14.83 -9.11
C ALA A 3 -6.57 13.55 -9.06
N GLU A 4 -7.87 13.71 -9.35
CA GLU A 4 -8.79 12.60 -9.52
C GLU A 4 -8.54 11.94 -10.87
N ASP A 5 -8.17 10.65 -10.87
CA ASP A 5 -8.03 9.87 -12.09
C ASP A 5 -9.40 9.28 -12.45
N VAL A 6 -10.13 9.93 -13.37
CA VAL A 6 -11.42 9.43 -13.87
C VAL A 6 -11.20 8.30 -14.88
N VAL A 7 -11.84 7.15 -14.67
CA VAL A 7 -11.76 5.99 -15.56
C VAL A 7 -13.15 5.50 -15.94
N THR A 8 -13.29 4.96 -17.15
CA THR A 8 -14.56 4.43 -17.65
C THR A 8 -14.59 2.90 -17.55
N ILE A 9 -15.72 2.37 -17.10
CA ILE A 9 -15.95 0.93 -17.10
C ILE A 9 -16.12 0.42 -18.54
N THR A 10 -15.41 -0.65 -18.87
CA THR A 10 -15.55 -1.31 -20.17
C THR A 10 -16.86 -2.09 -20.25
N SER A 11 -17.27 -2.51 -21.46
CA SER A 11 -18.45 -3.35 -21.67
C SER A 11 -18.41 -4.69 -20.92
N ARG A 12 -17.22 -5.14 -20.50
CA ARG A 12 -17.02 -6.37 -19.72
C ARG A 12 -16.88 -6.10 -18.21
N GLY A 13 -17.18 -4.89 -17.74
CA GLY A 13 -17.12 -4.55 -16.33
C GLY A 13 -15.71 -4.27 -15.79
N MET A 14 -14.69 -4.22 -16.64
CA MET A 14 -13.31 -3.94 -16.21
C MET A 14 -13.07 -2.44 -16.10
N ILE A 15 -12.27 -2.04 -15.10
CA ILE A 15 -11.69 -0.70 -14.98
C ILE A 15 -10.17 -0.78 -15.12
N THR A 16 -9.57 0.22 -15.75
CA THR A 16 -8.11 0.32 -15.84
C THR A 16 -7.57 1.03 -14.61
N ILE A 17 -6.65 0.41 -13.88
CA ILE A 17 -5.94 1.11 -12.79
C ILE A 17 -4.82 1.98 -13.38
N PRO A 18 -4.86 3.32 -13.20
CA PRO A 18 -3.84 4.23 -13.70
C PRO A 18 -2.42 3.86 -13.28
N LEU A 19 -1.43 4.21 -14.10
CA LEU A 19 -0.02 3.87 -13.85
C LEU A 19 0.49 4.43 -12.51
N SER A 20 0.06 5.64 -12.14
CA SER A 20 0.36 6.31 -10.87
C SER A 20 -0.04 5.44 -9.68
N LEU A 21 -1.28 4.94 -9.68
CA LEU A 21 -1.83 4.06 -8.65
C LEU A 21 -1.16 2.69 -8.66
N ARG A 22 -0.97 2.07 -9.83
CA ARG A 22 -0.27 0.78 -9.93
C ARG A 22 1.13 0.81 -9.32
N LYS A 23 1.89 1.89 -9.56
CA LYS A 23 3.24 2.05 -8.97
C LYS A 23 3.18 2.25 -7.45
N ARG A 24 2.30 3.12 -6.96
CA ARG A 24 2.15 3.41 -5.53
C ARG A 24 1.75 2.16 -4.73
N PHE A 25 0.86 1.36 -5.28
CA PHE A 25 0.35 0.14 -4.62
C PHE A 25 1.09 -1.14 -5.08
N ASN A 26 2.19 -1.01 -5.83
CA ASN A 26 3.00 -2.12 -6.35
C ASN A 26 2.18 -3.23 -7.04
N LEU A 27 1.15 -2.85 -7.80
CA LEU A 27 0.25 -3.78 -8.48
C LEU A 27 0.89 -4.31 -9.76
N LYS A 28 1.05 -5.63 -9.84
CA LYS A 28 1.66 -6.33 -10.97
C LYS A 28 0.57 -7.08 -11.77
N PRO A 29 0.81 -7.39 -13.06
CA PRO A 29 -0.07 -8.30 -13.78
C PRO A 29 -0.23 -9.62 -13.01
N GLY A 30 -1.48 -10.06 -12.80
CA GLY A 30 -1.79 -11.26 -12.01
C GLY A 30 -2.02 -11.01 -10.52
N THR A 31 -1.79 -9.80 -9.99
CA THR A 31 -2.18 -9.46 -8.61
C THR A 31 -3.68 -9.66 -8.43
N GLN A 32 -4.05 -10.49 -7.45
CA GLN A 32 -5.44 -10.67 -7.06
C GLN A 32 -5.90 -9.50 -6.21
N ILE A 33 -7.13 -9.03 -6.43
CA ILE A 33 -7.72 -7.89 -5.72
C ILE A 33 -9.09 -8.32 -5.21
N ALA A 34 -9.33 -8.14 -3.91
CA ALA A 34 -10.66 -8.22 -3.34
C ALA A 34 -11.41 -6.91 -3.60
N ILE A 35 -12.68 -7.03 -4.00
CA ILE A 35 -13.59 -5.90 -4.20
C ILE A 35 -14.66 -5.99 -3.11
N LEU A 36 -14.78 -4.93 -2.32
CA LEU A 36 -15.73 -4.84 -1.21
C LEU A 36 -16.55 -3.57 -1.38
N GLU A 37 -17.81 -3.60 -0.93
CA GLU A 37 -18.61 -2.39 -0.79
C GLU A 37 -18.35 -1.79 0.59
N ASP A 38 -18.02 -0.50 0.62
CA ASP A 38 -17.74 0.27 1.83
C ASP A 38 -18.36 1.67 1.69
N GLU A 39 -19.37 1.97 2.50
CA GLU A 39 -20.08 3.27 2.51
C GLU A 39 -20.51 3.77 1.11
N GLY A 40 -21.05 2.86 0.28
CA GLY A 40 -21.48 3.19 -1.09
C GLY A 40 -20.33 3.41 -2.09
N LYS A 41 -19.10 3.03 -1.70
CA LYS A 41 -17.91 3.03 -2.54
C LYS A 41 -17.40 1.60 -2.73
N LEU A 42 -16.64 1.39 -3.79
CA LEU A 42 -15.91 0.14 -4.00
C LEU A 42 -14.50 0.28 -3.43
N ALA A 43 -14.18 -0.51 -2.42
CA ALA A 43 -12.84 -0.66 -1.90
C ALA A 43 -12.12 -1.78 -2.67
N LEU A 44 -10.92 -1.46 -3.18
CA LEU A 44 -10.05 -2.40 -3.88
C LEU A 44 -8.87 -2.74 -2.99
N ILE A 45 -8.80 -3.98 -2.53
CA ILE A 45 -7.77 -4.44 -1.60
C ILE A 45 -6.90 -5.50 -2.28
N PRO A 46 -5.62 -5.22 -2.55
CA PRO A 46 -4.70 -6.22 -3.09
C PRO A 46 -4.54 -7.37 -2.10
N LEU A 47 -4.66 -8.60 -2.59
CA LEU A 47 -4.32 -9.80 -1.83
C LEU A 47 -2.82 -10.00 -1.93
N VAL A 48 -2.11 -9.62 -0.87
CA VAL A 48 -0.66 -9.80 -0.75
C VAL A 48 -0.37 -11.15 -0.10
N ASP A 49 0.60 -11.88 -0.65
CA ASP A 49 1.09 -13.10 -0.04
C ASP A 49 1.88 -12.77 1.25
N ILE A 50 1.85 -13.67 2.22
CA ILE A 50 2.62 -13.53 3.46
C ILE A 50 4.13 -13.42 3.18
N GLU A 51 4.61 -13.99 2.08
CA GLU A 51 5.99 -13.87 1.63
C GLU A 51 6.32 -12.44 1.19
N GLN A 52 5.41 -11.78 0.46
CA GLN A 52 5.57 -10.38 0.05
C GLN A 52 5.50 -9.42 1.23
N ILE A 53 4.66 -9.74 2.23
CA ILE A 53 4.66 -9.04 3.51
C ILE A 53 6.04 -9.18 4.16
N ARG A 54 6.59 -10.38 4.29
CA ARG A 54 7.90 -10.60 4.92
C ARG A 54 9.06 -9.88 4.22
N GLU A 55 8.99 -9.68 2.91
CA GLU A 55 9.98 -8.88 2.17
C GLU A 55 9.87 -7.36 2.42
N THR A 56 8.68 -6.87 2.76
CA THR A 56 8.40 -5.44 2.90
C THR A 56 8.54 -4.96 4.35
N PHE A 57 8.34 -5.85 5.32
CA PHE A 57 8.39 -5.51 6.74
C PHE A 57 9.78 -5.78 7.33
N PRO A 58 10.34 -4.87 8.14
CA PRO A 58 11.60 -5.10 8.82
C PRO A 58 11.49 -6.32 9.73
N THR A 59 12.60 -7.06 9.82
CA THR A 59 12.73 -8.12 10.82
C THR A 59 12.65 -7.55 12.23
N LEU A 60 12.38 -8.42 13.22
CA LEU A 60 12.39 -8.06 14.65
C LEU A 60 13.70 -7.38 15.09
N ALA A 61 14.84 -7.84 14.55
CA ALA A 61 16.14 -7.27 14.85
C ALA A 61 16.25 -5.84 14.27
N GLU A 62 15.86 -5.64 13.01
CA GLU A 62 15.89 -4.33 12.37
C GLU A 62 14.91 -3.36 13.04
N THR A 63 13.72 -3.81 13.41
CA THR A 63 12.76 -2.98 14.17
C THR A 63 13.36 -2.53 15.50
N SER A 64 14.03 -3.41 16.25
CA SER A 64 14.72 -3.02 17.50
C SER A 64 15.73 -1.89 17.26
N THR A 65 16.54 -2.00 16.21
CA THR A 65 17.53 -0.97 15.89
C THR A 65 16.90 0.36 15.48
N ILE A 66 15.77 0.33 14.76
CA ILE A 66 15.01 1.52 14.40
C ILE A 66 14.47 2.21 15.67
N PHE A 67 13.89 1.44 16.59
CA PHE A 67 13.39 1.97 17.86
C PHE A 67 14.49 2.60 18.72
N ASP A 68 15.63 1.93 18.86
CA ASP A 68 16.76 2.45 19.64
C ASP A 68 17.30 3.76 19.05
N LYS A 69 17.36 3.84 17.71
CA LYS A 69 17.77 5.06 17.01
C LYS A 69 16.77 6.20 17.21
N SER A 70 15.48 5.94 17.04
CA SER A 70 14.42 6.95 17.25
C SER A 70 14.41 7.48 18.69
N ARG A 71 14.57 6.59 19.69
CA ARG A 71 14.66 6.99 21.10
C ARG A 71 15.87 7.88 21.37
N LYS A 72 17.00 7.60 20.74
CA LYS A 72 18.22 8.41 20.90
C LYS A 72 18.08 9.79 20.27
N GLU A 73 17.44 9.89 19.11
CA GLU A 73 17.15 11.16 18.43
C GLU A 73 16.19 12.04 19.26
N GLU A 74 15.15 11.48 19.88
CA GLU A 74 14.28 12.22 20.81
C GLU A 74 15.05 12.83 21.99
N LEU A 75 15.91 12.06 22.65
CA LEU A 75 16.71 12.52 23.79
C LEU A 75 17.70 13.64 23.42
N GLU A 76 18.17 13.67 22.16
CA GLU A 76 19.05 14.74 21.66
C GLU A 76 18.28 16.03 21.36
N LEU A 77 17.00 15.95 21.02
CA LEU A 77 16.13 17.11 20.75
C LEU A 77 15.59 17.78 22.03
N GLU A 78 15.54 17.05 23.14
CA GLU A 78 15.12 17.57 24.45
C GLU A 78 16.24 18.29 25.23
N ARG A 79 17.45 18.37 24.67
CA ARG A 79 18.65 18.91 25.33
C ARG A 79 19.03 20.31 24.85
#